data_AF-A0A1H5BN43-F1
#
_entry.id   AF-A0A1H5BN43-F1
#
_cell.length_a   1.000
_cell.length_b   1.000
_cell.length_c   1.000
_cell.angle_alpha   90.00
_cell.angle_beta   90.00
_cell.angle_gamma   90.00
#
_symmetry.space_group_name_H-M   'P 1'
#
loop_
_entity.id
_entity.type
_entity.pdbx_description
1 polymer ?
#
loop_
_entity_poly.entity_id
_entity_poly.type
_entity_poly.pdbx_seq_one_letter_code
_entity_poly.pdbx_strand_id
1 'polypeptide(L)'
;MTGDDVLQDQPRRRVVRVGDTVRRPTYPWSPAVHALLRHLEAVGFPAAPRVLGVDDDGCEVLTYLEGESGPQGWAKVADDAGLTRFARLLRDYHDAVADFRPSGELAWYTGERGGGEVVCHGDFGPWNVVWQGEQPVGILDWDFARPGTRLHDVAYALEYVAPFRDDAECLRALRYPRPPDRRHRLELFAAFAFEGLTSRPTHPWGTSPAQSIGWC
;
A
#
# COMPACT_ATOMS: atom_id res chain seq x y z
N MET A 1 32.41 13.42 -2.27
CA MET A 1 31.72 13.06 -1.02
C MET A 1 30.25 12.83 -1.35
N THR A 2 29.91 11.70 -1.95
CA THR A 2 28.51 11.25 -2.00
C THR A 2 28.29 10.52 -0.68
N GLY A 3 27.90 11.29 0.34
CA GLY A 3 27.66 10.74 1.67
C GLY A 3 26.45 9.83 1.64
N ASP A 4 26.58 8.67 2.27
CA ASP A 4 25.46 7.81 2.60
C ASP A 4 24.49 8.60 3.47
N ASP A 5 23.23 8.67 3.06
CA ASP A 5 22.18 9.33 3.83
C ASP A 5 21.33 8.28 4.56
N VAL A 6 21.26 8.36 5.88
CA VAL A 6 20.53 7.40 6.70
C VAL A 6 19.08 7.84 6.78
N LEU A 7 18.22 7.17 5.99
CA LEU A 7 16.79 7.47 5.93
C LEU A 7 16.01 6.91 7.12
N GLN A 8 16.45 5.79 7.67
CA GLN A 8 15.88 5.16 8.86
C GLN A 8 16.95 4.40 9.63
N ASP A 9 17.03 4.63 10.94
CA ASP A 9 18.07 4.05 11.80
C ASP A 9 17.48 3.19 12.92
N GLN A 10 16.58 2.28 12.56
CA GLN A 10 16.03 1.32 13.51
C GLN A 10 16.79 -0.02 13.43
N PRO A 11 17.06 -0.68 14.58
CA PRO A 11 17.67 -2.01 14.59
C PRO A 11 16.87 -2.98 13.70
N ARG A 12 17.58 -3.70 12.82
CA ARG A 12 17.02 -4.61 11.80
C ARG A 12 16.19 -3.96 10.69
N ARG A 13 15.96 -2.65 10.67
CA ARG A 13 15.22 -1.92 9.62
C ARG A 13 15.99 -0.69 9.13
N ARG A 14 17.33 -0.77 9.12
CA ARG A 14 18.17 0.34 8.71
C ARG A 14 18.01 0.58 7.21
N VAL A 15 17.76 1.82 6.80
CA VAL A 15 17.59 2.22 5.40
C VAL A 15 18.64 3.28 5.08
N VAL A 16 19.44 3.03 4.05
CA VAL A 16 20.50 3.96 3.63
C VAL A 16 20.33 4.30 2.17
N ARG A 17 20.36 5.58 1.84
CA ARG A 17 20.45 6.06 0.46
C ARG A 17 21.92 6.20 0.07
N VAL A 18 22.27 5.64 -1.09
CA VAL A 18 23.58 5.77 -1.73
C VAL A 18 23.35 6.21 -3.17
N GLY A 19 23.58 7.49 -3.45
CA GLY A 19 23.25 8.11 -4.74
C GLY A 19 21.76 7.97 -5.05
N ASP A 20 21.43 7.34 -6.19
CA ASP A 20 20.05 7.13 -6.67
C ASP A 20 19.48 5.76 -6.25
N THR A 21 20.07 5.15 -5.22
CA THR A 21 19.69 3.82 -4.75
C THR A 21 19.49 3.78 -3.24
N VAL A 22 18.74 2.80 -2.78
CA VAL A 22 18.49 2.52 -1.36
C VAL A 22 19.02 1.12 -1.03
N ARG A 23 19.59 0.98 0.16
CA ARG A 23 19.96 -0.29 0.79
C ARG A 23 19.04 -0.58 1.96
N ARG A 24 18.48 -1.80 1.98
CA ARG A 24 17.64 -2.32 3.07
C ARG A 24 18.03 -3.76 3.41
N PRO A 25 17.89 -4.21 4.67
CA PRO A 25 18.06 -5.60 5.03
C PRO A 25 17.14 -6.51 4.22
N THR A 26 17.63 -7.70 3.85
CA THR A 26 16.79 -8.76 3.31
C THR A 26 16.16 -9.60 4.42
N TYR A 27 15.04 -10.24 4.11
CA TYR A 27 14.27 -11.11 4.98
C TYR A 27 13.81 -12.38 4.24
N PRO A 28 13.27 -13.40 4.94
CA PRO A 28 12.78 -14.62 4.29
C PRO A 28 11.74 -14.39 3.18
N TRP A 29 10.98 -13.29 3.23
CA TRP A 29 9.99 -12.91 2.21
C TRP A 29 10.52 -11.97 1.12
N SER A 30 11.78 -11.51 1.20
CA SER A 30 12.37 -10.63 0.17
C SER A 30 12.32 -11.23 -1.24
N PRO A 31 12.51 -12.54 -1.47
CA PRO A 31 12.32 -13.12 -2.80
C PRO A 31 10.91 -12.90 -3.37
N ALA A 32 9.88 -12.89 -2.51
CA ALA A 32 8.50 -12.65 -2.92
C ALA A 32 8.27 -11.19 -3.30
N VAL A 33 8.76 -10.27 -2.48
CA VAL A 33 8.75 -8.82 -2.74
C VAL A 33 9.52 -8.51 -4.03
N HIS A 34 10.68 -9.11 -4.24
CA HIS A 34 11.47 -8.89 -5.46
C HIS A 34 10.77 -9.40 -6.72
N ALA A 35 10.08 -10.54 -6.63
CA ALA A 35 9.28 -11.04 -7.75
C ALA A 35 8.12 -10.07 -8.09
N LEU A 36 7.46 -9.52 -7.07
CA LEU A 36 6.41 -8.51 -7.24
C LEU A 36 6.95 -7.22 -7.87
N LEU A 37 8.04 -6.66 -7.34
CA LEU A 37 8.63 -5.41 -7.87
C LEU A 37 9.12 -5.57 -9.31
N ARG A 38 9.70 -6.72 -9.67
CA ARG A 38 10.08 -7.02 -11.06
C ARG A 38 8.87 -7.15 -11.97
N HIS A 39 7.76 -7.71 -11.50
CA HIS A 39 6.51 -7.71 -12.26
C HIS A 39 6.00 -6.29 -12.49
N LEU A 40 5.98 -5.45 -11.46
CA LEU A 40 5.58 -4.04 -11.56
C LEU A 40 6.44 -3.27 -12.57
N GLU A 41 7.75 -3.48 -12.56
CA GLU A 41 8.65 -2.94 -13.58
C GLU A 41 8.29 -3.45 -14.98
N ALA A 42 8.06 -4.76 -15.14
CA ALA A 42 7.75 -5.37 -16.43
C ALA A 42 6.43 -4.88 -17.05
N VAL A 43 5.40 -4.61 -16.23
CA VAL A 43 4.11 -4.04 -16.69
C VAL A 43 4.13 -2.51 -16.77
N GLY A 44 5.26 -1.87 -16.44
CA GLY A 44 5.43 -0.42 -16.52
C GLY A 44 4.68 0.37 -15.44
N PHE A 45 4.43 -0.24 -14.28
CA PHE A 45 3.84 0.48 -13.14
C PHE A 45 4.84 1.50 -12.58
N PRO A 46 4.58 2.81 -12.67
CA PRO A 46 5.60 3.83 -12.43
C PRO A 46 5.85 4.13 -10.95
N ALA A 47 4.93 3.74 -10.06
CA ALA A 47 4.95 4.11 -8.65
C ALA A 47 5.56 3.02 -7.74
N ALA A 48 6.49 2.22 -8.25
CA ALA A 48 7.24 1.24 -7.47
C ALA A 48 8.75 1.38 -7.70
N PRO A 49 9.58 1.10 -6.68
CA PRO A 49 11.02 1.04 -6.88
C PRO A 49 11.40 -0.19 -7.70
N ARG A 50 12.51 -0.11 -8.42
CA ARG A 50 13.07 -1.24 -9.19
C ARG A 50 14.11 -1.98 -8.37
N VAL A 51 14.12 -3.31 -8.48
CA VAL A 51 15.11 -4.18 -7.84
C VAL A 51 16.36 -4.22 -8.70
N LEU A 52 17.47 -3.75 -8.15
CA LEU A 52 18.78 -3.74 -8.80
C LEU A 52 19.65 -4.92 -8.37
N GLY A 53 19.30 -5.61 -7.29
CA GLY A 53 19.97 -6.81 -6.81
C GLY A 53 20.07 -6.89 -5.29
N VAL A 54 21.05 -7.65 -4.84
CA VAL A 54 21.48 -7.74 -3.44
C VAL A 54 22.99 -7.45 -3.43
N ASP A 55 23.46 -6.63 -2.51
CA ASP A 55 24.89 -6.29 -2.39
C ASP A 55 25.67 -7.33 -1.55
N ASP A 56 26.97 -7.09 -1.40
CA ASP A 56 27.90 -8.00 -0.71
C ASP A 56 27.59 -8.16 0.79
N ASP A 57 26.87 -7.19 1.39
CA ASP A 57 26.44 -7.23 2.80
C ASP A 57 25.07 -7.92 2.96
N GLY A 58 24.49 -8.44 1.89
CA GLY A 58 23.17 -9.09 1.88
C GLY A 58 22.01 -8.11 1.96
N CYS A 59 22.23 -6.83 1.69
CA CYS A 59 21.16 -5.82 1.61
C CYS A 59 20.54 -5.81 0.22
N GLU A 60 19.23 -5.68 0.15
CA GLU A 60 18.56 -5.41 -1.13
C GLU A 60 18.90 -4.01 -1.63
N VAL A 61 19.06 -3.91 -2.94
CA VAL A 61 19.40 -2.69 -3.67
C VAL A 61 18.20 -2.29 -4.50
N LEU A 62 17.58 -1.17 -4.15
CA LEU A 62 16.40 -0.63 -4.84
C LEU A 62 16.71 0.74 -5.44
N THR A 63 16.02 1.16 -6.50
CA THR A 63 16.06 2.56 -6.93
C THR A 63 15.43 3.48 -5.88
N TYR A 64 16.02 4.65 -5.67
CA TYR A 64 15.42 5.69 -4.85
C TYR A 64 14.24 6.36 -5.58
N LEU A 65 13.18 6.68 -4.84
CA LEU A 65 12.04 7.43 -5.35
C LEU A 65 12.11 8.86 -4.82
N GLU A 66 12.28 9.82 -5.73
CA GLU A 66 12.38 11.25 -5.38
C GLU A 66 11.04 11.83 -4.92
N GLY A 67 11.00 12.38 -3.70
CA GLY A 67 9.84 13.08 -3.16
C GLY A 67 9.78 13.03 -1.63
N GLU A 68 8.66 13.51 -1.10
CA GLU A 68 8.36 13.53 0.33
C GLU A 68 7.56 12.28 0.73
N SER A 69 7.92 11.60 1.81
CA SER A 69 7.17 10.47 2.37
C SER A 69 7.13 10.52 3.89
N GLY A 70 6.49 9.53 4.52
CA GLY A 70 6.36 9.46 5.97
C GLY A 70 5.12 10.20 6.51
N PRO A 71 5.08 10.54 7.81
CA PRO A 71 3.88 11.05 8.48
C PRO A 71 3.26 12.31 7.86
N GLN A 72 4.01 13.05 7.06
CA GLN A 72 3.54 14.22 6.30
C GLN A 72 2.49 13.84 5.25
N GLY A 73 2.46 12.59 4.79
CA GLY A 73 1.50 12.07 3.81
C GLY A 73 0.03 12.19 4.27
N TRP A 74 -0.26 12.24 5.57
CA TRP A 74 -1.62 12.48 6.06
C TRP A 74 -2.20 13.83 5.61
N ALA A 75 -1.36 14.86 5.53
CA ALA A 75 -1.80 16.17 5.03
C ALA A 75 -2.19 16.11 3.54
N LYS A 76 -1.51 15.26 2.76
CA LYS A 76 -1.73 15.08 1.30
C LYS A 76 -3.04 14.41 0.96
N VAL A 77 -3.71 13.78 1.94
CA VAL A 77 -5.01 13.11 1.76
C VAL A 77 -6.13 13.77 2.58
N ALA A 78 -5.86 14.92 3.19
CA ALA A 78 -6.82 15.61 4.04
C ALA A 78 -7.98 16.22 3.24
N ASP A 79 -7.71 16.70 2.02
CA ASP A 79 -8.74 17.16 1.09
C ASP A 79 -9.23 16.06 0.13
N ASP A 80 -10.36 16.32 -0.53
CA ASP A 80 -11.01 15.37 -1.42
C ASP A 80 -10.18 15.07 -2.67
N ALA A 81 -9.40 16.02 -3.17
CA ALA A 81 -8.61 15.85 -4.37
C ALA A 81 -7.41 14.94 -4.10
N GLY A 82 -6.74 15.13 -2.97
CA GLY A 82 -5.67 14.28 -2.46
C GLY A 82 -6.15 12.88 -2.12
N LEU A 83 -7.30 12.77 -1.43
CA LEU A 83 -7.93 11.48 -1.14
C LEU A 83 -8.26 10.72 -2.45
N THR A 84 -8.76 11.43 -3.46
CA THR A 84 -9.06 10.86 -4.78
C THR A 84 -7.80 10.35 -5.48
N ARG A 85 -6.71 11.13 -5.49
CA ARG A 85 -5.42 10.70 -6.08
C ARG A 85 -4.84 9.48 -5.37
N PHE A 86 -4.94 9.44 -4.04
CA PHE A 86 -4.51 8.31 -3.22
C PHE A 86 -5.33 7.03 -3.49
N ALA A 87 -6.66 7.16 -3.61
CA ALA A 87 -7.55 6.05 -3.97
C ALA A 87 -7.25 5.50 -5.38
N ARG A 88 -7.01 6.40 -6.35
CA ARG A 88 -6.63 6.02 -7.72
C ARG A 88 -5.28 5.31 -7.76
N LEU A 89 -4.27 5.78 -7.00
CA LEU A 89 -3.00 5.08 -6.89
C LEU A 89 -3.17 3.63 -6.42
N LEU A 90 -4.03 3.39 -5.41
CA LEU A 90 -4.30 2.03 -4.94
C LEU A 90 -4.94 1.16 -6.03
N ARG A 91 -5.91 1.72 -6.74
CA ARG A 91 -6.57 1.04 -7.86
C ARG A 91 -5.56 0.70 -8.96
N ASP A 92 -4.75 1.67 -9.38
CA ASP A 92 -3.75 1.51 -10.44
C ASP A 92 -2.73 0.42 -10.05
N TYR A 93 -2.35 0.37 -8.77
CA TYR A 93 -1.55 -0.73 -8.23
C TYR A 93 -2.27 -2.08 -8.34
N HIS A 94 -3.52 -2.18 -7.89
CA HIS A 94 -4.30 -3.42 -7.98
C HIS A 94 -4.51 -3.89 -9.43
N ASP A 95 -4.69 -2.96 -10.36
CA ASP A 95 -4.79 -3.25 -11.79
C ASP A 95 -3.45 -3.80 -12.33
N ALA A 96 -2.32 -3.20 -11.92
CA ALA A 96 -0.99 -3.65 -12.32
C ALA A 96 -0.62 -5.07 -11.83
N VAL A 97 -1.16 -5.49 -10.68
CA VAL A 97 -0.88 -6.81 -10.09
C VAL A 97 -1.98 -7.86 -10.38
N ALA A 98 -3.04 -7.49 -11.10
CA ALA A 98 -4.20 -8.37 -11.34
C ALA A 98 -3.80 -9.72 -11.95
N ASP A 99 -2.85 -9.69 -12.88
CA ASP A 99 -2.35 -10.89 -13.60
C ASP A 99 -1.06 -11.46 -13.03
N PHE A 100 -0.53 -10.90 -11.93
CA PHE A 100 0.70 -11.40 -11.33
C PHE A 100 0.45 -12.78 -10.70
N ARG A 101 1.03 -13.83 -11.30
CA ARG A 101 0.99 -15.20 -10.79
C ARG A 101 2.41 -15.74 -10.71
N PRO A 102 3.09 -15.62 -9.55
CA PRO A 102 4.47 -16.06 -9.43
C PRO A 102 4.58 -17.57 -9.65
N SER A 103 5.63 -17.99 -10.38
CA SER A 103 5.94 -19.41 -10.55
C SER A 103 6.53 -19.98 -9.27
N GLY A 104 5.88 -20.99 -8.70
CA GLY A 104 6.33 -21.67 -7.48
C GLY A 104 5.81 -21.06 -6.18
N GLU A 105 6.21 -21.65 -5.05
CA GLU A 105 5.79 -21.19 -3.73
C GLU A 105 6.73 -20.09 -3.22
N LEU A 106 6.23 -18.85 -3.26
CA LEU A 106 6.88 -17.72 -2.59
C LEU A 106 6.37 -17.61 -1.16
N ALA A 107 7.29 -17.38 -0.22
CA ALA A 107 6.96 -17.11 1.17
C ALA A 107 6.68 -15.62 1.37
N TRP A 108 5.51 -15.30 1.92
CA TRP A 108 5.11 -13.94 2.29
C TRP A 108 5.26 -13.75 3.80
N TYR A 109 5.42 -12.51 4.26
CA TYR A 109 5.60 -12.20 5.69
C TYR A 109 4.49 -12.79 6.57
N THR A 110 3.25 -12.71 6.11
CA THR A 110 2.04 -13.15 6.81
C THR A 110 1.81 -14.67 6.75
N GLY A 111 2.64 -15.40 5.99
CA GLY A 111 2.65 -16.87 5.93
C GLY A 111 1.76 -17.50 4.87
N GLU A 112 0.94 -16.73 4.15
CA GLU A 112 0.11 -17.20 3.03
C GLU A 112 0.98 -17.73 1.89
N ARG A 113 0.43 -18.67 1.12
CA ARG A 113 1.07 -19.31 -0.03
C ARG A 113 0.11 -19.27 -1.22
N GLY A 114 0.13 -18.17 -1.98
CA GLY A 114 -0.71 -17.96 -3.17
C GLY A 114 -2.22 -17.84 -2.90
N GLY A 115 -3.03 -17.87 -3.97
CA GLY A 115 -4.50 -18.01 -3.90
C GLY A 115 -5.34 -16.74 -3.76
N GLY A 116 -4.76 -15.55 -3.94
CA GLY A 116 -5.48 -14.26 -3.91
C GLY A 116 -6.00 -13.80 -5.28
N GLU A 117 -6.96 -12.88 -5.28
CA GLU A 117 -7.39 -12.10 -6.44
C GLU A 117 -6.24 -11.24 -6.96
N VAL A 118 -5.53 -10.61 -6.03
CA VAL A 118 -4.36 -9.75 -6.24
C VAL A 118 -3.30 -10.06 -5.19
N VAL A 119 -2.09 -9.52 -5.36
CA VAL A 119 -1.16 -9.35 -4.24
C VAL A 119 -1.44 -7.99 -3.62
N CYS A 120 -2.05 -7.98 -2.44
CA CYS A 120 -2.23 -6.78 -1.64
C CYS A 120 -0.88 -6.14 -1.29
N HIS A 121 -0.83 -4.83 -1.16
CA HIS A 121 0.32 -4.12 -0.58
C HIS A 121 0.43 -4.44 0.91
N GLY A 122 -0.72 -4.50 1.60
CA GLY A 122 -0.81 -4.96 2.98
C GLY A 122 -0.50 -3.93 4.06
N ASP A 123 0.15 -2.81 3.70
CA ASP A 123 0.39 -1.63 4.54
C ASP A 123 0.19 -0.32 3.73
N PHE A 124 -0.95 -0.19 3.03
CA PHE A 124 -1.21 0.95 2.14
C PHE A 124 -1.72 2.18 2.92
N GLY A 125 -0.84 2.78 3.71
CA GLY A 125 -1.08 4.03 4.44
C GLY A 125 -0.50 5.27 3.76
N PRO A 126 -1.01 6.49 4.03
CA PRO A 126 -0.46 7.73 3.47
C PRO A 126 1.04 7.94 3.75
N TRP A 127 1.57 7.34 4.82
CA TRP A 127 2.99 7.42 5.19
C TRP A 127 3.92 6.60 4.28
N ASN A 128 3.38 5.58 3.61
CA ASN A 128 4.11 4.72 2.68
C ASN A 128 4.03 5.23 1.23
N VAL A 129 3.45 6.41 1.00
CA VAL A 129 3.41 7.04 -0.32
C VAL A 129 4.46 8.14 -0.44
N VAL A 130 5.14 8.18 -1.57
CA VAL A 130 6.05 9.26 -1.97
C VAL A 130 5.26 10.28 -2.77
N TRP A 131 5.41 11.55 -2.42
CA TRP A 131 4.68 12.68 -2.98
C TRP A 131 5.64 13.68 -3.63
N GLN A 132 5.27 14.18 -4.80
CA GLN A 132 5.87 15.37 -5.41
C GLN A 132 4.84 16.48 -5.43
N GLY A 133 4.97 17.42 -4.49
CA GLY A 133 3.89 18.37 -4.22
C GLY A 133 2.63 17.63 -3.82
N GLU A 134 1.58 17.72 -4.62
CA GLU A 134 0.29 17.08 -4.37
C GLU A 134 0.09 15.75 -5.11
N GLN A 135 1.04 15.38 -5.97
CA GLN A 135 0.95 14.18 -6.79
C GLN A 135 1.61 12.98 -6.09
N PRO A 136 0.91 11.85 -5.89
CA PRO A 136 1.55 10.62 -5.46
C PRO A 136 2.36 10.03 -6.63
N VAL A 137 3.62 9.66 -6.36
CA VAL A 137 4.60 9.20 -7.36
C VAL A 137 5.27 7.88 -6.99
N GLY A 138 5.02 7.33 -5.81
CA GLY A 138 5.69 6.11 -5.35
C GLY A 138 5.01 5.43 -4.16
N ILE A 139 5.24 4.13 -4.04
CA ILE A 139 4.80 3.27 -2.93
C ILE A 139 6.04 2.62 -2.29
N LEU A 140 6.10 2.65 -0.96
CA LEU A 140 7.17 2.14 -0.11
C LEU A 140 6.65 1.05 0.83
N ASP A 141 7.57 0.36 1.49
CA ASP A 141 7.31 -0.64 2.54
C ASP A 141 6.47 -1.85 2.10
N TRP A 142 7.07 -2.65 1.22
CA TRP A 142 6.46 -3.82 0.61
C TRP A 142 6.48 -5.08 1.50
N ASP A 143 6.98 -5.00 2.74
CA ASP A 143 7.21 -6.17 3.60
C ASP A 143 5.91 -6.90 3.96
N PHE A 144 4.77 -6.19 3.99
CA PHE A 144 3.45 -6.76 4.28
C PHE A 144 2.67 -7.22 3.04
N ALA A 145 3.29 -7.18 1.86
CA ALA A 145 2.68 -7.66 0.64
C ALA A 145 2.30 -9.13 0.78
N ARG A 146 1.12 -9.50 0.26
CA ARG A 146 0.59 -10.85 0.38
C ARG A 146 -0.55 -11.12 -0.60
N PRO A 147 -0.79 -12.38 -0.99
CA PRO A 147 -2.01 -12.74 -1.72
C PRO A 147 -3.26 -12.35 -0.93
N GLY A 148 -4.24 -11.75 -1.58
CA GLY A 148 -5.48 -11.30 -0.94
C GLY A 148 -6.53 -10.81 -1.93
N THR A 149 -7.50 -10.06 -1.42
CA THR A 149 -8.53 -9.39 -2.24
C THR A 149 -8.27 -7.88 -2.23
N ARG A 150 -8.73 -7.17 -3.27
CA ARG A 150 -8.64 -5.69 -3.29
C ARG A 150 -9.25 -5.06 -2.04
N LEU A 151 -10.31 -5.68 -1.52
CA LEU A 151 -11.02 -5.23 -0.32
C LEU A 151 -10.11 -5.18 0.92
N HIS A 152 -9.09 -6.03 1.05
CA HIS A 152 -8.18 -5.99 2.20
C HIS A 152 -7.35 -4.70 2.23
N ASP A 153 -6.76 -4.28 1.11
CA ASP A 153 -6.01 -3.02 1.06
C ASP A 153 -6.95 -1.81 1.17
N VAL A 154 -8.14 -1.87 0.56
CA VAL A 154 -9.13 -0.79 0.67
C VAL A 154 -9.58 -0.61 2.12
N ALA A 155 -9.90 -1.71 2.82
CA ALA A 155 -10.27 -1.66 4.23
C ALA A 155 -9.12 -1.13 5.09
N TYR A 156 -7.88 -1.56 4.82
CA TYR A 156 -6.69 -1.06 5.50
C TYR A 156 -6.52 0.45 5.31
N ALA A 157 -6.56 0.93 4.07
CA ALA A 157 -6.42 2.35 3.76
C ALA A 157 -7.52 3.19 4.44
N LEU A 158 -8.78 2.71 4.42
CA LEU A 158 -9.92 3.38 5.04
C LEU A 158 -9.75 3.57 6.55
N GLU A 159 -9.08 2.66 7.26
CA GLU A 159 -8.78 2.82 8.70
C GLU A 159 -8.00 4.13 8.98
N TYR A 160 -7.24 4.63 8.01
CA TYR A 160 -6.39 5.81 8.17
C TYR A 160 -6.90 7.04 7.43
N VAL A 161 -7.65 6.87 6.33
CA VAL A 161 -8.19 7.99 5.54
C VAL A 161 -9.67 8.29 5.84
N ALA A 162 -10.40 7.39 6.47
CA ALA A 162 -11.73 7.62 7.04
C ALA A 162 -11.74 7.15 8.51
N PRO A 163 -10.87 7.72 9.36
CA PRO A 163 -10.42 7.09 10.59
C PRO A 163 -11.55 6.85 11.60
N PHE A 164 -11.60 5.64 12.16
CA PHE A 164 -12.48 5.26 13.27
C PHE A 164 -12.03 5.81 14.64
N ARG A 165 -11.18 6.84 14.63
CA ARG A 165 -10.67 7.55 15.82
C ARG A 165 -11.59 8.70 16.19
N ASP A 166 -11.54 9.19 17.42
CA ASP A 166 -12.30 10.37 17.80
C ASP A 166 -11.79 11.65 17.08
N ASP A 167 -12.62 12.70 17.07
CA ASP A 167 -12.28 13.93 16.37
C ASP A 167 -11.03 14.62 16.94
N ALA A 168 -10.80 14.53 18.25
CA ALA A 168 -9.63 15.14 18.87
C ALA A 168 -8.33 14.47 18.43
N GLU A 169 -8.32 13.14 18.31
CA GLU A 169 -7.20 12.39 17.77
C GLU A 169 -6.97 12.68 16.29
N CYS A 170 -8.05 12.80 15.49
CA CYS A 170 -7.95 13.14 14.07
C CYS A 170 -7.27 14.50 13.84
N LEU A 171 -7.65 15.51 14.63
CA LEU A 171 -7.07 16.86 14.55
C LEU A 171 -5.60 16.87 15.02
N ARG A 172 -5.28 16.15 16.10
CA ARG A 172 -3.94 16.17 16.71
C ARG A 172 -2.92 15.34 15.92
N ALA A 173 -3.28 14.11 15.58
CA ALA A 173 -2.34 13.09 15.09
C ALA A 173 -2.40 12.89 13.58
N LEU A 174 -3.59 13.02 12.97
CA LEU A 174 -3.81 12.72 11.55
C LEU A 174 -3.89 13.97 10.67
N ARG A 175 -3.49 15.13 11.21
CA ARG A 175 -3.32 16.41 10.48
C ARG A 175 -4.59 16.92 9.78
N TYR A 176 -5.78 16.50 10.22
CA TYR A 176 -7.02 17.05 9.69
C TYR A 176 -7.20 18.51 10.14
N PRO A 177 -7.60 19.43 9.23
CA PRO A 177 -7.83 20.83 9.59
C PRO A 177 -9.14 21.04 10.37
N ARG A 178 -10.07 20.09 10.29
CA ARG A 178 -11.38 20.06 10.96
C ARG A 178 -11.82 18.60 11.14
N PRO A 179 -12.77 18.29 12.04
CA PRO A 179 -13.34 16.95 12.14
C PRO A 179 -13.71 16.39 10.77
N PRO A 180 -13.25 15.17 10.41
CA PRO A 180 -13.49 14.61 9.10
C PRO A 180 -14.95 14.16 8.94
N ASP A 181 -15.54 14.47 7.79
CA ASP A 181 -16.78 13.81 7.37
C ASP A 181 -16.45 12.38 6.92
N ARG A 182 -16.54 11.44 7.87
CA ARG A 182 -16.13 10.04 7.67
C ARG A 182 -16.98 9.34 6.62
N ARG A 183 -18.29 9.67 6.56
CA ARG A 183 -19.20 9.10 5.56
C ARG A 183 -18.76 9.53 4.16
N HIS A 184 -18.63 10.83 3.94
CA HIS A 184 -18.22 11.39 2.65
C HIS A 184 -16.87 10.84 2.21
N ARG A 185 -15.90 10.77 3.11
CA ARG A 185 -14.55 10.25 2.80
C ARG A 185 -14.55 8.77 2.44
N LEU A 186 -15.34 7.95 3.15
CA LEU A 186 -15.51 6.53 2.82
C LEU A 186 -16.14 6.37 1.43
N GLU A 187 -17.22 7.10 1.16
CA GLU A 187 -17.92 7.07 -0.12
C GLU A 187 -17.00 7.50 -1.27
N LEU A 188 -16.25 8.59 -1.08
CA LEU A 188 -15.30 9.12 -2.07
C LEU A 188 -14.15 8.14 -2.33
N PHE A 189 -13.51 7.62 -1.28
CA PHE A 189 -12.39 6.69 -1.43
C PHE A 189 -12.84 5.40 -2.12
N ALA A 190 -13.97 4.81 -1.68
CA ALA A 190 -14.50 3.59 -2.29
C ALA A 190 -14.88 3.80 -3.76
N ALA A 191 -15.46 4.95 -4.11
CA ALA A 191 -15.83 5.27 -5.49
C ALA A 191 -14.62 5.23 -6.43
N PHE A 192 -13.47 5.76 -6.02
CA PHE A 192 -12.26 5.81 -6.86
C PHE A 192 -11.37 4.57 -6.74
N ALA A 193 -11.33 3.90 -5.58
CA ALA A 193 -10.59 2.66 -5.41
C ALA A 193 -11.21 1.48 -6.19
N PHE A 194 -12.52 1.53 -6.45
CA PHE A 194 -13.24 0.51 -7.23
C PHE A 194 -13.81 1.03 -8.57
N GLU A 195 -13.45 2.24 -8.99
CA GLU A 195 -13.96 2.83 -10.24
C GLU A 195 -13.72 1.85 -11.41
N GLY A 196 -14.70 1.69 -12.31
CA GLY A 196 -14.56 0.82 -13.49
C GLY A 196 -14.56 -0.69 -13.24
N LEU A 197 -14.61 -1.16 -11.99
CA LEU A 197 -14.79 -2.59 -11.69
C LEU A 197 -16.27 -2.95 -11.81
N THR A 198 -16.62 -3.70 -12.85
CA THR A 198 -18.01 -4.10 -13.16
C THR A 198 -18.47 -5.34 -12.40
N SER A 199 -17.56 -6.08 -11.78
CA SER A 199 -17.88 -7.26 -10.98
C SER A 199 -18.16 -6.88 -9.53
N ARG A 200 -19.37 -7.21 -9.06
CA ARG A 200 -19.64 -7.29 -7.62
C ARG A 200 -18.60 -8.23 -6.98
N PRO A 201 -18.07 -7.91 -5.78
CA PRO A 201 -17.27 -8.87 -5.04
C PRO A 201 -18.12 -10.15 -4.89
N THR A 202 -17.60 -11.27 -5.38
CA THR A 202 -18.16 -12.57 -5.08
C THR A 202 -17.93 -12.82 -3.60
N HIS A 203 -18.92 -12.51 -2.77
CA HIS A 203 -18.88 -12.90 -1.36
C HIS A 203 -18.79 -14.44 -1.28
N PRO A 204 -17.86 -15.01 -0.50
CA PRO A 204 -17.87 -16.45 -0.21
C PRO A 204 -19.09 -16.85 0.63
N TRP A 205 -19.78 -15.88 1.22
CA TRP A 205 -21.04 -16.05 1.91
C TRP A 205 -22.17 -15.68 0.97
N GLY A 206 -22.68 -16.68 0.24
CA GLY A 206 -23.92 -16.54 -0.51
C GLY A 206 -25.03 -15.99 0.40
N THR A 207 -25.91 -15.17 -0.16
CA THR A 207 -27.14 -14.73 0.51
C THR A 207 -27.95 -15.97 0.89
N SER A 208 -27.84 -16.42 2.13
CA SER A 208 -28.80 -17.36 2.69
C SER A 208 -30.13 -16.61 2.81
N PRO A 209 -31.24 -17.10 2.23
CA PRO A 209 -32.52 -16.43 2.40
C PRO A 209 -32.84 -16.39 3.89
N ALA A 210 -33.21 -15.21 4.38
CA ALA A 210 -33.50 -14.95 5.79
C ALA A 210 -34.40 -16.05 6.36
N GLN A 211 -33.84 -16.88 7.25
CA GLN A 211 -34.66 -17.69 8.13
C GLN A 211 -35.29 -16.74 9.14
N SER A 212 -36.58 -16.49 8.96
CA SER A 212 -37.44 -15.83 9.91
C SER A 212 -37.34 -16.52 11.27
N ILE A 213 -36.70 -15.85 12.23
CA ILE A 213 -36.74 -16.23 13.64
C ILE A 213 -38.11 -15.78 14.15
N GLY A 214 -39.02 -16.75 14.29
CA GLY A 214 -40.29 -16.57 14.98
C GLY A 214 -40.05 -16.46 16.48
N TRP A 215 -40.64 -15.44 17.09
CA TRP A 215 -40.73 -15.31 18.55
C TRP A 215 -41.75 -16.32 19.08
N CYS A 216 -41.34 -17.14 20.05
CA CYS A 216 -42.19 -17.79 21.05
C CYS A 216 -41.47 -17.67 22.40
#